data_AF-A0A453AFW2-F1
#
_entry.id   AF-A0A453AFW2-F1
#
_cell.length_a   1.000
_cell.length_b   1.000
_cell.length_c   1.000
_cell.angle_alpha   90.00
_cell.angle_beta   90.00
_cell.angle_gamma   90.00
#
_symmetry.space_group_name_H-M   'P 1'
#
loop_
_entity.id
_entity.type
_entity.pdbx_description
1 polymer ?
#
loop_
_entity_poly.entity_id
_entity_poly.type
_entity_poly.pdbx_seq_one_letter_code
_entity_poly.pdbx_strand_id
1 'polypeptide(L)'
;MLQTGSENRQLIFLYERGKKKLMDGTRVVFADDVDPSSISGKIVECSWNKQEDCWFCMRIRADKSTPNDINTYRKVMRSITDNITEDKLLGEMSEISSLPMYADRKAHADRKAHAEKMAHQHRRRG
;
A
#
# COMPACT_ATOMS: atom_id res chain seq x y z
N MET A 1 -3.10 -9.30 -4.58
CA MET A 1 -2.94 -10.76 -4.71
C MET A 1 -3.54 -11.20 -6.03
N LEU A 2 -2.77 -11.94 -6.80
CA LEU A 2 -3.07 -12.40 -8.16
C LEU A 2 -2.89 -13.92 -8.19
N GLN A 3 -3.61 -14.64 -9.04
CA GLN A 3 -3.37 -16.07 -9.25
C GLN A 3 -2.63 -16.31 -10.56
N THR A 4 -1.58 -17.12 -10.53
CA THR A 4 -0.84 -17.55 -11.71
C THR A 4 -1.59 -18.66 -12.46
N GLY A 5 -1.39 -18.72 -13.78
CA GLY A 5 -1.91 -19.78 -14.63
C GLY A 5 -1.19 -21.10 -14.43
N SER A 6 -1.77 -22.16 -15.00
CA SER A 6 -1.26 -23.52 -14.91
C SER A 6 -0.29 -23.92 -16.03
N GLU A 7 -0.21 -23.11 -17.09
CA GLU A 7 0.58 -23.38 -18.30
C GLU A 7 1.85 -22.53 -18.31
N ASN A 8 2.85 -22.86 -19.14
CA ASN A 8 4.08 -22.07 -19.36
C ASN A 8 3.84 -20.64 -19.90
N ARG A 9 2.57 -20.21 -19.98
CA ARG A 9 2.16 -18.84 -20.27
C ARG A 9 1.93 -18.14 -18.94
N GLN A 10 2.50 -16.94 -18.77
CA GLN A 10 2.29 -16.08 -17.58
C GLN A 10 0.87 -15.49 -17.57
N LEU A 11 -0.16 -16.34 -17.53
CA LEU A 11 -1.55 -15.94 -17.41
C LEU A 11 -1.82 -15.55 -15.96
N ILE A 12 -2.54 -14.45 -15.78
CA ILE A 12 -2.86 -13.91 -14.47
C ILE A 12 -4.36 -13.83 -14.29
N PHE A 13 -4.84 -14.27 -13.12
CA PHE A 13 -6.26 -14.33 -12.81
C PHE A 13 -6.62 -13.53 -11.57
N LEU A 14 -7.75 -12.85 -11.66
CA LEU A 14 -8.49 -12.25 -10.57
C LEU A 14 -9.85 -12.94 -10.44
N TYR A 15 -10.62 -12.58 -9.42
CA TYR A 15 -12.03 -12.96 -9.33
C TYR A 15 -12.94 -11.84 -9.83
N GLU A 16 -13.99 -12.21 -10.55
CA GLU A 16 -15.12 -11.34 -10.87
C GLU A 16 -16.38 -12.18 -10.77
N ARG A 17 -17.32 -11.77 -9.90
CA ARG A 17 -18.62 -12.45 -9.71
C ARG A 17 -18.47 -13.96 -9.43
N GLY A 18 -17.50 -14.33 -8.59
CA GLY A 18 -17.27 -15.72 -8.17
C GLY A 18 -16.55 -16.60 -9.22
N LYS A 19 -16.11 -16.04 -10.35
CA LYS A 19 -15.36 -16.77 -11.38
C LYS A 19 -13.97 -16.18 -11.57
N LYS A 20 -13.02 -17.01 -12.01
CA LYS A 20 -11.70 -16.55 -12.47
C LYS A 20 -11.87 -15.69 -13.72
N LYS A 21 -11.24 -14.53 -13.71
CA LYS A 21 -11.14 -13.59 -14.82
C LYS A 21 -9.69 -13.44 -15.21
N LEU A 22 -9.39 -13.76 -16.46
CA LEU A 22 -8.06 -13.54 -17.05
C LEU A 22 -7.78 -12.03 -17.13
N MET A 23 -6.58 -11.65 -16.74
CA MET A 23 -6.05 -10.31 -16.90
C MET A 23 -5.17 -10.26 -18.15
N ASP A 24 -5.69 -9.64 -19.20
CA ASP A 24 -4.92 -9.44 -20.42
C ASP A 24 -3.84 -8.36 -20.24
N GLY A 25 -2.71 -8.53 -20.92
CA GLY A 25 -1.56 -7.61 -20.88
C GLY A 25 -0.88 -7.46 -19.51
N THR A 26 -1.27 -8.23 -18.49
CA THR A 26 -0.69 -8.12 -17.14
C THR A 26 0.54 -9.01 -17.00
N ARG A 27 1.70 -8.39 -16.79
CA ARG A 27 2.97 -9.08 -16.56
C ARG A 27 3.31 -9.14 -15.06
N VAL A 28 3.61 -10.35 -14.57
CA VAL A 28 4.16 -10.56 -13.23
C VAL A 28 5.59 -11.10 -13.37
N VAL A 29 6.52 -10.45 -12.70
CA VAL A 29 7.93 -10.82 -12.62
C VAL A 29 8.20 -11.51 -11.29
N PHE A 30 8.99 -12.57 -11.32
CA PHE A 30 9.42 -13.34 -10.15
C PHE A 30 10.92 -13.16 -9.95
N ALA A 31 11.42 -13.46 -8.76
CA ALA A 31 12.86 -13.50 -8.52
C ALA A 31 13.51 -14.64 -9.33
N ASP A 32 14.77 -14.47 -9.73
CA ASP A 32 15.47 -15.36 -10.66
C ASP A 32 15.62 -16.80 -10.15
N ASP A 33 15.53 -17.00 -8.83
CA ASP A 33 15.62 -18.31 -8.17
C ASP A 33 14.28 -19.05 -8.08
N VAL A 34 13.17 -18.43 -8.53
CA VAL A 34 11.83 -19.02 -8.49
C VAL A 34 11.54 -19.77 -9.78
N ASP A 35 11.45 -21.10 -9.68
CA ASP A 35 11.01 -21.94 -10.80
C ASP A 35 9.53 -21.63 -11.18
N PRO A 36 9.24 -21.27 -12.44
CA PRO A 36 7.88 -21.07 -12.94
C PRO A 36 6.93 -22.23 -12.67
N SER A 37 7.42 -23.48 -12.69
CA SER A 37 6.57 -24.65 -12.41
C SER A 37 6.08 -24.66 -10.95
N SER A 38 6.92 -24.18 -10.03
CA SER A 38 6.64 -24.14 -8.60
C SER A 38 5.57 -23.13 -8.22
N ILE A 39 5.28 -22.15 -9.08
CA ILE A 39 4.29 -21.10 -8.83
C ILE A 39 2.98 -21.32 -9.58
N SER A 40 2.91 -22.32 -10.45
CA SER A 40 1.73 -22.66 -11.26
C SER A 40 0.45 -22.80 -10.42
N GLY A 41 -0.60 -22.06 -10.77
CA GLY A 41 -1.89 -22.08 -10.06
C GLY A 41 -1.91 -21.42 -8.67
N LYS A 42 -0.77 -20.95 -8.15
CA LYS A 42 -0.67 -20.38 -6.81
C LYS A 42 -1.14 -18.92 -6.78
N ILE A 43 -1.51 -18.48 -5.58
CA ILE A 43 -1.80 -17.06 -5.32
C ILE A 43 -0.52 -16.39 -4.86
N VAL A 44 -0.25 -15.23 -5.45
CA VAL A 44 0.94 -14.43 -5.18
C VAL A 44 0.54 -13.04 -4.76
N GLU A 45 1.28 -12.47 -3.82
CA GLU A 45 1.21 -11.07 -3.48
C GLU A 45 2.27 -10.32 -4.27
N CYS A 46 1.88 -9.19 -4.88
CA CYS A 46 2.73 -8.41 -5.74
C CYS A 46 2.69 -6.95 -5.34
N SER A 47 3.79 -6.23 -5.60
CA SER A 47 3.85 -4.78 -5.64
C SER A 47 3.96 -4.32 -7.09
N TRP A 48 3.48 -3.11 -7.38
CA TRP A 48 3.64 -2.52 -8.70
C TRP A 48 5.02 -1.86 -8.81
N ASN A 49 5.81 -2.29 -9.80
CA ASN A 49 7.05 -1.63 -10.18
C ASN A 49 6.74 -0.67 -11.34
N LYS A 50 6.78 0.63 -11.05
CA LYS A 50 6.44 1.68 -12.03
C LYS A 50 7.52 1.85 -13.10
N GLN A 51 8.78 1.57 -12.78
CA GLN A 51 9.91 1.71 -13.70
C GLN A 51 9.87 0.65 -14.80
N GLU A 52 9.56 -0.59 -14.42
CA GLU A 52 9.54 -1.76 -15.32
C GLU A 52 8.14 -2.09 -15.87
N ASP A 53 7.13 -1.28 -15.53
CA ASP A 53 5.72 -1.43 -15.91
C ASP A 53 5.20 -2.86 -15.65
N CYS A 54 5.52 -3.40 -14.49
CA CYS A 54 5.18 -4.78 -14.16
C CYS A 54 4.86 -4.98 -12.67
N TRP A 55 4.14 -6.06 -12.39
CA TRP A 55 3.96 -6.53 -11.02
C TRP A 55 5.18 -7.34 -10.58
N PHE A 56 5.84 -6.94 -9.50
CA PHE A 56 6.89 -7.73 -8.89
C PHE A 56 6.29 -8.63 -7.81
N CYS A 57 6.49 -9.94 -7.92
CA CYS A 57 6.05 -10.90 -6.92
C CYS A 57 6.87 -10.73 -5.64
N MET A 58 6.18 -10.44 -4.54
CA MET A 58 6.78 -10.31 -3.21
C MET A 58 6.81 -11.65 -2.48
N ARG A 59 5.73 -12.43 -2.56
CA ARG A 59 5.60 -13.73 -1.88
C ARG A 59 4.46 -14.58 -2.41
N ILE A 60 4.57 -15.88 -2.19
CA ILE A 60 3.50 -16.85 -2.41
C ILE A 60 2.57 -16.87 -1.18
N ARG A 61 1.26 -16.88 -1.42
CA ARG A 61 0.21 -16.85 -0.39
C ARG A 61 -0.52 -18.20 -0.33
N ALA A 62 0.10 -19.19 0.29
CA ALA A 62 -0.50 -20.52 0.50
C ALA A 62 -1.69 -20.50 1.47
N ASP A 63 -1.81 -19.45 2.29
CA ASP A 63 -2.93 -19.20 3.20
C ASP A 63 -4.22 -18.75 2.48
N LYS A 64 -4.13 -18.49 1.17
CA LYS A 64 -5.24 -18.00 0.36
C LYS A 64 -5.64 -19.06 -0.67
N SER A 65 -6.94 -19.27 -0.79
CA SER A 65 -7.55 -20.15 -1.78
C SER A 65 -8.10 -19.40 -3.00
N THR A 66 -8.24 -18.07 -2.90
CA THR A 66 -8.80 -17.23 -3.96
C THR A 66 -7.95 -15.96 -4.19
N PRO A 67 -7.74 -15.52 -5.44
CA PRO A 67 -7.13 -14.23 -5.73
C PRO A 67 -8.07 -13.08 -5.36
N ASN A 68 -7.58 -11.84 -5.46
CA ASN A 68 -8.42 -10.67 -5.19
C ASN A 68 -9.58 -10.55 -6.20
N ASP A 69 -10.67 -9.92 -5.74
CA ASP A 69 -11.72 -9.44 -6.64
C ASP A 69 -11.19 -8.30 -7.53
N ILE A 70 -11.70 -8.22 -8.75
CA ILE A 70 -11.32 -7.21 -9.73
C ILE A 70 -11.58 -5.77 -9.24
N ASN A 71 -12.57 -5.56 -8.38
CA ASN A 71 -12.81 -4.24 -7.80
C ASN A 71 -11.71 -3.85 -6.81
N THR A 72 -11.15 -4.82 -6.08
CA THR A 72 -9.97 -4.59 -5.24
C THR A 72 -8.77 -4.23 -6.11
N TYR A 73 -8.54 -4.95 -7.21
CA TYR A 73 -7.47 -4.60 -8.15
C TYR A 73 -7.64 -3.19 -8.72
N ARG A 74 -8.84 -2.81 -9.18
CA ARG A 74 -9.12 -1.46 -9.70
C ARG A 74 -8.87 -0.37 -8.66
N LYS A 75 -9.24 -0.60 -7.40
CA LYS A 75 -8.97 0.33 -6.29
C LYS A 75 -7.47 0.48 -6.06
N VAL A 76 -6.72 -0.61 -6.09
CA VAL A 76 -5.25 -0.58 -5.97
C VAL A 76 -4.63 0.19 -7.14
N MET A 77 -5.05 -0.06 -8.37
CA MET A 77 -4.55 0.67 -9.55
C MET A 77 -4.85 2.16 -9.48
N ARG A 78 -6.04 2.54 -9.02
CA ARG A 78 -6.38 3.95 -8.78
C ARG A 78 -5.43 4.56 -7.75
N SER A 79 -5.23 3.91 -6.62
CA SER A 79 -4.30 4.38 -5.57
C SER A 79 -2.87 4.58 -6.09
N ILE A 80 -2.38 3.63 -6.89
CA ILE A 80 -1.06 3.73 -7.55
C ILE A 80 -1.01 4.92 -8.52
N THR A 81 -2.09 5.15 -9.26
CA THR A 81 -2.19 6.25 -10.24
C THR A 81 -2.27 7.61 -9.55
N ASP A 82 -3.06 7.71 -8.47
CA ASP A 82 -3.23 8.93 -7.68
C ASP A 82 -1.90 9.37 -7.04
N ASN A 83 -0.96 8.43 -6.84
CA ASN A 83 0.43 8.68 -6.46
C ASN A 83 0.56 9.68 -5.30
N ILE A 84 -0.23 9.45 -4.25
CA ILE A 84 -0.17 10.16 -2.98
C ILE A 84 1.02 9.58 -2.21
N THR A 85 2.10 10.37 -2.13
CA THR A 85 3.31 10.02 -1.39
C THR A 85 3.20 10.50 0.05
N GLU A 86 4.04 9.95 0.93
CA GLU A 86 4.15 10.40 2.32
C GLU A 86 4.44 11.92 2.39
N ASP A 87 5.38 12.42 1.58
CA ASP A 87 5.72 13.85 1.56
C ASP A 87 4.54 14.74 1.17
N LYS A 88 3.74 14.35 0.16
CA LYS A 88 2.52 15.08 -0.21
C LYS A 88 1.54 15.10 0.95
N LEU A 89 1.32 13.94 1.59
CA LEU A 89 0.39 13.83 2.71
C LEU A 89 0.85 14.69 3.90
N LEU A 90 2.13 14.63 4.26
CA LEU A 90 2.71 15.42 5.35
C LEU A 90 2.69 16.93 5.04
N GLY A 91 2.93 17.30 3.78
CA GLY A 91 2.80 18.68 3.30
C GLY A 91 1.38 19.22 3.50
N GLU A 92 0.38 18.50 2.98
CA GLU A 92 -1.04 18.85 3.12
C GLU A 92 -1.46 18.94 4.61
N MET A 93 -1.02 18.00 5.45
CA MET A 93 -1.27 18.04 6.89
C MET A 93 -0.67 19.30 7.53
N SER A 94 0.57 19.64 7.18
CA SER A 94 1.26 20.84 7.66
C SER A 94 0.50 22.10 7.26
N GLU A 95 0.11 22.20 5.98
CA GLU A 95 -0.66 23.33 5.45
C GLU A 95 -2.02 23.48 6.15
N ILE A 96 -2.79 22.39 6.26
CA ILE A 96 -4.08 22.39 6.97
C ILE A 96 -3.90 22.82 8.44
N SER A 97 -2.85 22.32 9.11
CA SER A 97 -2.56 22.67 10.51
C SER A 97 -2.17 24.13 10.71
N SER A 98 -1.71 24.80 9.64
CA SER A 98 -1.33 26.20 9.62
C SER A 98 -2.48 27.16 9.30
N LEU A 99 -3.64 26.64 8.87
CA LEU A 99 -4.79 27.49 8.52
C LEU A 99 -5.24 28.32 9.73
N PRO A 100 -5.69 29.57 9.51
CA PRO A 100 -6.07 30.48 10.60
C PRO A 100 -7.12 29.92 11.56
N MET A 101 -8.04 29.08 11.06
CA MET A 101 -9.06 28.43 11.88
C MET A 101 -8.52 27.44 12.94
N TYR A 102 -7.27 27.01 12.81
CA TYR A 102 -6.58 26.15 13.77
C TYR A 102 -5.58 26.92 14.65
N ALA A 103 -5.36 28.23 14.41
CA ALA A 103 -4.38 29.03 15.13
C ALA A 103 -4.62 29.04 16.65
N ASP A 104 -5.88 29.20 17.07
CA ASP A 104 -6.25 29.19 18.49
C ASP A 104 -6.00 27.85 19.16
N ARG A 105 -6.31 26.74 18.46
CA ARG A 105 -6.05 25.38 18.97
C ARG A 105 -4.55 25.12 19.12
N LYS A 106 -3.74 25.59 18.16
CA LYS A 106 -2.29 25.48 18.20
C LYS A 106 -1.70 26.30 19.35
N ALA A 107 -2.11 27.55 19.49
CA ALA A 107 -1.68 28.42 20.59
C ALA A 107 -2.03 27.84 21.97
N HIS A 108 -3.21 27.24 22.11
CA HIS A 108 -3.60 26.57 23.36
C HIS A 108 -2.73 25.34 23.65
N ALA A 109 -2.47 24.51 22.65
CA ALA A 109 -1.59 23.34 22.78
C ALA A 109 -0.17 23.74 23.19
N ASP A 110 0.38 24.80 22.58
CA ASP A 110 1.73 25.32 22.88
C ASP A 110 1.82 25.84 24.32
N ARG A 111 0.80 26.59 24.78
CA ARG A 111 0.72 27.07 26.17
C ARG A 111 0.70 25.91 27.17
N LYS A 112 -0.10 24.87 26.88
CA LYS A 112 -0.20 23.68 27.73
C LYS A 112 1.14 22.92 27.79
N ALA A 113 1.76 22.67 26.65
CA ALA A 113 3.05 21.99 26.57
C ALA A 113 4.16 22.76 27.31
N HIS A 114 4.16 24.09 27.21
CA HIS A 114 5.08 24.95 27.95
C HIS A 114 4.86 24.84 29.46
N ALA A 115 3.61 24.90 29.92
CA ALA A 115 3.28 24.75 31.34
C ALA A 115 3.71 23.39 31.90
N GLU A 116 3.49 22.30 31.15
CA GLU A 116 3.90 20.95 31.54
C GLU A 116 5.43 20.80 31.62
N LYS A 117 6.17 21.38 30.66
CA LYS A 117 7.65 21.40 30.70
C LYS A 117 8.18 22.15 31.91
N MET A 118 7.61 23.32 32.22
CA MET A 118 7.99 24.11 33.39
C MET A 118 7.71 23.33 34.69
N ALA A 119 6.53 22.71 34.81
CA ALA A 119 6.18 21.90 35.97
C ALA A 119 7.13 20.70 36.14
N HIS A 120 7.54 20.05 35.05
CA HIS A 120 8.50 18.96 35.08
C HIS A 120 9.91 19.42 35.51
N GLN A 121 10.37 20.58 35.04
CA GLN A 121 11.66 21.15 35.47
C GLN A 121 11.66 21.53 36.94
N HIS A 122 10.56 22.10 37.46
CA HIS A 122 10.44 22.40 38.89
C HIS A 122 10.50 21.14 39.77
N ARG A 123 9.85 20.04 39.35
CA ARG A 123 9.93 18.74 40.08
C ARG A 123 11.30 18.08 40.06
N ARG A 124 12.16 18.40 39.09
CA ARG A 124 13.54 17.83 39.03
C ARG A 124 14.55 18.64 39.84
N ARG A 125 14.16 19.84 40.31
CA ARG A 125 15.03 20.79 41.02
C ARG A 125 14.73 20.91 42.52
N GLY A 126 13.63 20.34 42.99
CA GLY A 126 13.33 20.15 44.42
C GLY A 126 13.48 18.70 44.80
#